data_AF-A0A446CKW9-F1
#
_entry.id   AF-A0A446CKW9-F1
#
_cell.length_a   1.000
_cell.length_b   1.000
_cell.length_c   1.000
_cell.angle_alpha   90.00
_cell.angle_beta   90.00
_cell.angle_gamma   90.00
#
_symmetry.space_group_name_H-M   'P 1'
#
loop_
_entity.id
_entity.type
_entity.pdbx_description
1 polymer ?
#
loop_
_entity_poly.entity_id
_entity_poly.type
_entity_poly.pdbx_seq_one_letter_code
_entity_poly.pdbx_strand_id
1 'polypeptide(L)'
;MLAWLERIKGWLLLVGLALVTLASVFYRGRATGRQAERQERQDQINEQAAQARQEVRDVQDHVARQNDGAVVADLKSRWVRGPGSGGR
;
A
#
# COMPACT_ATOMS: atom_id res chain seq x y z
N MET A 1 -31.71 43.33 -33.40
CA MET A 1 -31.97 41.89 -33.16
C MET A 1 -30.68 41.06 -33.06
N LEU A 2 -29.68 41.24 -33.94
CA LEU A 2 -28.43 40.47 -33.94
C LEU A 2 -27.58 40.59 -32.64
N ALA A 3 -27.46 41.78 -32.06
CA ALA A 3 -26.63 42.00 -30.86
C ALA A 3 -27.11 41.26 -29.59
N TRP A 4 -28.40 40.88 -29.52
CA TRP A 4 -28.94 40.12 -28.41
C TRP A 4 -28.61 38.61 -28.55
N LEU A 5 -28.65 38.09 -29.78
CA LEU A 5 -28.22 36.73 -30.10
C LEU A 5 -26.73 36.52 -29.81
N GLU A 6 -25.87 37.50 -30.12
CA GLU A 6 -24.44 37.41 -29.81
C GLU A 6 -24.16 37.38 -28.32
N ARG A 7 -24.90 38.16 -27.52
CA ARG A 7 -24.79 38.13 -26.06
C ARG A 7 -25.17 36.77 -25.48
N ILE A 8 -26.25 36.16 -25.98
CA ILE A 8 -26.68 34.81 -25.55
C ILE A 8 -25.63 33.77 -25.92
N LYS A 9 -25.05 33.88 -27.12
CA LYS A 9 -23.99 32.98 -27.58
C LYS A 9 -22.72 33.10 -26.71
N GLY A 10 -22.35 34.32 -26.31
CA GLY A 10 -21.24 34.56 -25.38
C GLY A 10 -21.50 33.96 -23.99
N TRP A 11 -22.71 34.09 -23.47
CA TRP A 11 -23.10 33.48 -22.20
C TRP A 11 -23.10 31.94 -22.26
N LEU A 12 -23.58 31.36 -23.36
CA LEU A 12 -23.53 29.91 -23.59
C LEU A 12 -22.10 29.37 -23.62
N LEU A 13 -21.16 30.11 -24.23
CA LEU A 13 -19.75 29.73 -24.24
C LEU A 13 -19.13 29.77 -22.85
N LEU A 14 -19.43 30.80 -22.05
CA LEU A 14 -18.95 30.90 -20.67
C LEU A 14 -19.50 29.78 -19.78
N VAL A 15 -20.80 29.49 -19.91
CA VAL A 15 -21.43 28.37 -19.17
C VAL A 15 -20.83 27.03 -19.62
N GLY A 16 -20.62 26.83 -20.91
CA GLY A 16 -19.97 25.63 -21.44
C GLY A 16 -18.55 25.45 -20.90
N LEU A 17 -17.76 26.52 -20.89
CA LEU A 17 -16.39 26.49 -20.35
C LEU A 17 -16.39 26.17 -18.85
N ALA A 18 -17.30 26.77 -18.09
CA ALA A 18 -17.44 26.52 -16.65
C ALA A 18 -17.82 25.07 -16.35
N LEU A 19 -18.71 24.47 -17.14
CA LEU A 19 -19.08 23.06 -16.98
C LEU A 19 -17.93 22.11 -17.29
N VAL A 20 -17.16 22.39 -18.36
CA VAL A 20 -16.00 21.59 -18.73
C VAL A 20 -14.91 21.64 -17.66
N THR A 21 -14.62 22.81 -17.10
CA THR A 21 -13.65 22.93 -16.00
C THR A 21 -14.14 22.22 -14.74
N LEU A 22 -15.42 22.35 -14.38
CA LEU A 22 -15.99 21.66 -13.23
C LEU A 22 -15.91 20.13 -13.39
N ALA A 23 -16.29 19.62 -14.56
CA ALA A 23 -16.19 18.19 -14.88
C ALA A 23 -14.75 17.70 -14.84
N SER A 24 -13.80 18.48 -15.38
CA SER A 24 -12.38 18.14 -15.38
C SER A 24 -11.82 18.05 -13.95
N VAL A 25 -12.16 19.00 -13.08
CA VAL A 25 -11.74 18.99 -11.67
C VAL A 25 -12.39 17.84 -10.92
N PHE A 26 -13.68 17.55 -11.15
CA PHE A 26 -14.39 16.45 -10.51
C PHE A 26 -13.81 15.08 -10.90
N TYR A 27 -13.57 14.86 -12.20
CA TYR A 27 -12.95 13.63 -12.69
C TYR A 27 -11.49 13.51 -12.23
N ARG A 28 -10.73 14.60 -12.24
CA ARG A 28 -9.36 14.62 -11.74
C ARG A 28 -9.33 14.31 -10.24
N GLY A 29 -10.13 14.99 -9.41
CA GLY A 29 -10.22 14.72 -7.97
C GLY A 29 -10.65 13.28 -7.64
N ARG A 30 -11.62 12.73 -8.39
CA ARG A 30 -12.03 11.32 -8.25
C ARG A 30 -10.95 10.33 -8.68
N ALA A 31 -10.13 10.69 -9.66
CA ALA A 31 -8.99 9.88 -10.09
C ALA A 31 -7.86 9.94 -9.04
N THR A 32 -7.57 11.12 -8.47
CA THR A 32 -6.51 11.29 -7.47
C THR A 32 -6.86 10.58 -6.15
N GLY A 33 -8.12 10.60 -5.71
CA GLY A 33 -8.53 9.95 -4.46
C GLY A 33 -8.28 8.43 -4.44
N ARG A 34 -8.46 7.74 -5.58
CA ARG A 34 -8.16 6.30 -5.71
C ARG A 34 -6.67 6.00 -5.89
N GLN A 35 -5.88 6.95 -6.39
CA GLN A 35 -4.44 6.77 -6.51
C GLN A 35 -3.70 7.02 -5.20
N ALA A 36 -4.13 8.01 -4.42
CA ALA A 36 -3.57 8.29 -3.09
C ALA A 36 -3.75 7.09 -2.13
N GLU A 37 -4.95 6.50 -2.08
CA GLU A 37 -5.21 5.34 -1.21
C GLU A 37 -4.41 4.09 -1.64
N ARG A 38 -4.08 3.95 -2.93
CA ARG A 38 -3.24 2.85 -3.43
C ARG A 38 -1.76 3.05 -3.13
N GLN A 39 -1.28 4.29 -3.14
CA GLN A 39 0.11 4.60 -2.77
C GLN A 39 0.34 4.32 -1.28
N GLU A 40 -0.54 4.78 -0.40
CA GLU A 40 -0.43 4.50 1.04
C GLU A 40 -0.46 3.00 1.37
N ARG A 41 -1.30 2.21 0.69
CA ARG A 41 -1.31 0.75 0.86
C ARG A 41 -0.04 0.09 0.29
N GLN A 42 0.49 0.58 -0.82
CA GLN A 42 1.68 0.01 -1.43
C GLN A 42 2.93 0.28 -0.59
N ASP A 43 3.01 1.45 0.04
CA ASP A 43 4.10 1.81 0.95
C ASP A 43 4.06 0.95 2.23
N GLN A 44 2.88 0.73 2.81
CA GLN A 44 2.72 -0.19 3.94
C GLN A 44 3.07 -1.64 3.58
N ILE A 45 2.70 -2.12 2.39
CA ILE A 45 3.07 -3.46 1.90
C ILE A 45 4.59 -3.57 1.69
N ASN A 46 5.21 -2.52 1.15
CA ASN A 46 6.66 -2.49 0.95
C ASN A 46 7.42 -2.47 2.29
N GLU A 47 6.94 -1.73 3.28
CA GLU A 47 7.50 -1.73 4.64
C GLU A 47 7.38 -3.11 5.29
N GLN A 48 6.21 -3.75 5.24
CA GLN A 48 6.01 -5.11 5.77
C GLN A 48 6.91 -6.13 5.05
N ALA A 49 7.03 -6.02 3.72
CA ALA A 49 7.91 -6.89 2.94
C ALA A 49 9.39 -6.66 3.26
N ALA A 50 9.80 -5.42 3.56
CA ALA A 50 11.15 -5.10 3.97
C ALA A 50 11.48 -5.67 5.36
N GLN A 51 10.55 -5.54 6.31
CA GLN A 51 10.68 -6.13 7.65
C GLN A 51 10.77 -7.67 7.59
N ALA A 52 9.89 -8.32 6.81
CA ALA A 52 9.94 -9.77 6.63
C ALA A 52 11.28 -10.25 6.03
N ARG A 53 11.87 -9.49 5.10
CA ARG A 53 13.19 -9.80 4.55
C ARG A 53 14.31 -9.65 5.58
N GLN A 54 14.21 -8.69 6.49
CA GLN A 54 15.18 -8.54 7.58
C GLN A 54 15.05 -9.69 8.59
N GLU A 55 13.83 -10.06 8.98
CA GLU A 55 13.59 -11.16 9.91
C GLU A 55 14.12 -12.49 9.37
N VAL A 56 13.89 -12.78 8.09
CA VAL A 56 14.44 -13.99 7.43
C VAL A 56 15.97 -13.98 7.42
N ARG A 57 16.60 -12.82 7.20
CA ARG A 57 18.06 -12.71 7.23
C ARG A 57 18.61 -12.88 8.63
N ASP A 58 17.98 -12.29 9.64
CA ASP A 58 18.42 -12.42 11.03
C ASP A 58 18.28 -13.85 11.53
N VAL A 59 17.20 -14.56 11.15
CA VAL A 59 17.05 -16.00 11.43
C VAL A 59 18.14 -16.80 10.72
N GLN A 60 18.44 -16.53 9.45
CA GLN A 60 19.50 -17.23 8.73
C GLN A 60 20.87 -16.99 9.37
N ASP A 61 21.19 -15.74 9.72
CA ASP A 61 22.45 -15.38 10.36
C ASP A 61 22.53 -15.98 11.78
N HIS A 62 21.42 -16.02 12.52
CA HIS A 62 21.34 -16.65 13.83
C HIS A 62 21.60 -18.16 13.74
N VAL A 63 20.96 -18.83 12.77
CA VAL A 63 21.16 -20.27 12.53
C VAL A 63 22.58 -20.55 12.06
N ALA A 64 23.13 -19.74 11.14
CA ALA A 64 24.50 -19.91 10.66
C ALA A 64 25.56 -19.66 11.75
N ARG A 65 25.26 -18.80 12.73
CA ARG A 65 26.10 -18.59 13.92
C ARG A 65 25.95 -19.71 14.96
N GLN A 66 24.82 -20.43 14.98
CA GLN A 66 24.70 -21.63 15.80
C GLN A 66 25.48 -22.76 15.14
N ASN A 67 26.36 -23.39 15.90
CA ASN A 67 27.02 -24.62 15.48
C ASN A 67 25.95 -25.70 15.20
N ASP A 68 26.09 -26.48 14.12
CA ASP A 68 25.16 -27.55 13.74
C ASP A 68 24.81 -28.48 14.92
N GLY A 69 25.76 -28.73 15.82
CA GLY A 69 25.55 -29.53 17.03
C GLY A 69 24.55 -28.89 18.02
N ALA A 70 24.52 -27.57 18.13
CA ALA A 70 23.58 -26.84 18.99
C ALA A 70 22.16 -26.86 18.41
N VAL A 71 22.03 -26.70 17.09
CA VAL A 71 20.73 -26.79 16.38
C VAL A 71 20.14 -28.19 16.51
N VAL A 72 20.97 -29.23 16.30
CA VAL A 72 20.54 -30.64 16.47
C VAL A 72 20.16 -30.94 17.91
N ALA A 73 20.88 -30.41 18.90
CA ALA A 73 20.56 -30.58 20.31
C ALA A 73 19.22 -29.91 20.69
N ASP A 74 18.95 -28.70 20.20
CA ASP A 74 17.69 -27.99 20.46
C ASP A 74 16.49 -28.70 19.81
N LEU A 75 16.63 -29.08 18.53
CA LEU A 75 15.63 -29.87 17.80
C LEU A 75 15.34 -31.21 18.50
N LYS A 76 16.39 -31.93 18.91
CA LYS A 76 16.24 -33.18 19.68
C LYS A 76 15.53 -32.93 21.00
N SER A 77 15.84 -31.84 21.70
CA SER A 77 15.20 -31.50 22.98
C SER A 77 13.71 -31.18 22.82
N ARG A 78 13.33 -30.40 21.79
CA ARG A 78 11.93 -30.08 21.48
C ARG A 78 11.16 -31.30 21.01
N TRP A 79 11.79 -32.17 20.23
CA TRP A 79 11.17 -33.40 19.75
C TRP A 79 10.89 -34.37 20.89
N VAL A 80 11.84 -34.54 21.83
CA VAL A 80 11.66 -35.38 23.02
C VAL A 80 10.63 -34.79 23.99
N ARG A 81 10.51 -33.46 24.10
CA ARG A 81 9.51 -32.80 24.96
C ARG A 81 8.13 -32.65 24.31
N GLY A 82 8.02 -32.87 23.00
CA GLY A 82 6.81 -32.64 22.21
C GLY A 82 6.33 -31.18 22.24
N PRO A 83 5.36 -30.79 21.39
CA PRO A 83 4.75 -29.46 21.42
C PRO A 83 3.86 -29.18 22.66
N GLY A 84 4.03 -29.91 23.77
CA GLY A 84 3.16 -29.82 24.93
C GLY A 84 3.91 -30.01 26.24
N SER A 85 4.39 -28.93 26.84
CA SER A 85 4.58 -28.77 28.30
C SER A 85 5.20 -27.41 28.62
N GLY A 86 4.44 -26.35 28.36
CA GLY A 86 4.82 -24.97 28.72
C GLY A 86 3.61 -24.07 28.89
N GLY A 87 2.50 -24.62 29.37
CA GLY A 87 1.32 -23.87 29.78
C GLY A 87 1.23 -23.88 31.30
N ARG A 88 1.84 -22.88 31.94
CA ARG A 88 1.44 -22.32 33.23
C ARG A 88 1.75 -20.84 33.21
#